data_AF-A0A536BRD5-F1
#
_entry.id   AF-A0A536BRD5-F1
#
_cell.length_a   1.000
_cell.length_b   1.000
_cell.length_c   1.000
_cell.angle_alpha   90.00
_cell.angle_beta   90.00
_cell.angle_gamma   90.00
#
_symmetry.space_group_name_H-M   'P 1'
#
loop_
_entity.id
_entity.type
_entity.pdbx_description
1 polymer ?
#
loop_
_entity_poly.entity_id
_entity_poly.type
_entity_poly.pdbx_seq_one_letter_code
_entity_poly.pdbx_strand_id
1 'polypeptide(L)'
;MEAEGTLLEELSDRLDRFHYDLVATTTFHAAEAQQRVAGRVPVTAVMVGAGFVGLVREVASLPTGSTVGLVCATPRGADNIAETLRLSGRTGVKIVSAHPGSDEDLERVDREADLILMSREALARKLDGRFERPARIREWTYEFDPSGIELLRRQIEQIQSARLEADGGGPGEPAQPPPAASDSRQAAIARR
;
A
#
# COMPACT_ATOMS: atom_id res chain seq x y z
N MET A 1 4.52 12.57 -13.76
CA MET A 1 4.53 11.29 -13.02
C MET A 1 3.36 10.48 -13.53
N GLU A 2 3.63 9.27 -14.01
CA GLU A 2 2.61 8.33 -14.45
C GLU A 2 2.44 7.27 -13.35
N ALA A 3 1.20 6.91 -13.03
CA ALA A 3 0.89 5.93 -12.00
C ALA A 3 -0.11 4.93 -12.58
N GLU A 4 0.14 3.65 -12.36
CA GLU A 4 -0.69 2.57 -12.89
C GLU A 4 -0.96 1.53 -11.79
N GLY A 5 -2.24 1.27 -11.55
CA GLY A 5 -2.68 0.28 -10.57
C GLY A 5 -2.60 -1.14 -11.11
N THR A 6 -2.33 -2.10 -10.23
CA THR A 6 -2.34 -3.54 -10.53
C THR A 6 -2.77 -4.31 -9.29
N LEU A 7 -3.21 -5.54 -9.47
CA LEU A 7 -3.45 -6.44 -8.36
C LEU A 7 -2.11 -6.95 -7.80
N LEU A 8 -2.10 -7.26 -6.52
CA LEU A 8 -0.88 -7.70 -5.85
C LEU A 8 -0.36 -9.02 -6.43
N GLU A 9 -1.25 -9.93 -6.83
CA GLU A 9 -0.92 -11.19 -7.51
C GLU A 9 -0.24 -11.01 -8.87
N GLU A 10 -0.51 -9.89 -9.56
CA GLU A 10 0.03 -9.57 -10.88
C GLU A 10 1.34 -8.76 -10.80
N LEU A 11 1.70 -8.30 -9.60
CA LEU A 11 2.82 -7.38 -9.41
C LEU A 11 4.14 -7.93 -9.95
N SER A 12 4.38 -9.23 -9.75
CA SER A 12 5.61 -9.87 -10.21
C SER A 12 5.71 -9.88 -11.74
N ASP A 13 4.65 -10.29 -12.42
CA ASP A 13 4.57 -10.33 -13.88
C ASP A 13 4.71 -8.93 -14.50
N ARG A 14 4.15 -7.90 -13.84
CA ARG A 14 4.30 -6.52 -14.30
C ARG A 14 5.74 -6.03 -14.21
N LEU A 15 6.42 -6.31 -13.09
CA LEU A 15 7.82 -5.93 -12.88
C LEU A 15 8.77 -6.63 -13.86
N ASP A 16 8.36 -7.78 -14.42
CA ASP A 16 9.13 -8.47 -15.45
C ASP A 16 8.96 -7.82 -16.84
N ARG A 17 7.85 -7.12 -17.07
CA ARG A 17 7.49 -6.55 -18.37
C ARG A 17 7.80 -5.06 -18.49
N PHE A 18 7.75 -4.34 -17.38
CA PHE A 18 7.88 -2.89 -17.36
C PHE A 18 8.83 -2.45 -16.26
N HIS A 19 9.49 -1.32 -16.51
CA HIS A 19 10.32 -0.68 -15.51
C HIS A 19 9.47 0.25 -14.65
N TYR A 20 9.51 0.04 -13.33
CA TYR A 20 8.90 0.93 -12.35
C TYR A 20 9.97 1.44 -11.40
N ASP A 21 9.84 2.70 -10.99
CA ASP A 21 10.75 3.34 -10.04
C ASP A 21 10.40 3.04 -8.58
N LEU A 22 9.12 2.75 -8.30
CA LEU A 22 8.57 2.61 -6.97
C LEU A 22 7.28 1.80 -7.00
N VAL A 23 7.05 1.00 -5.97
CA VAL A 23 5.73 0.43 -5.65
C VAL A 23 5.17 1.14 -4.42
N ALA A 24 4.02 1.77 -4.57
CA ALA A 24 3.25 2.31 -3.45
C ALA A 24 2.11 1.34 -3.10
N THR A 25 1.92 1.05 -1.81
CA THR A 25 0.88 0.15 -1.32
C THR A 25 0.33 0.64 0.02
N THR A 26 -0.75 0.04 0.52
CA THR A 26 -1.21 0.29 1.90
C THR A 26 -0.32 -0.46 2.90
N THR A 27 -0.27 0.01 4.16
CA THR A 27 0.43 -0.70 5.24
C THR A 27 -0.01 -2.16 5.43
N PHE A 28 -1.26 -2.49 5.09
CA PHE A 28 -1.80 -3.85 5.19
C PHE A 28 -1.15 -4.82 4.20
N HIS A 29 -0.75 -4.35 3.02
CA HIS A 29 -0.14 -5.17 1.98
C HIS A 29 1.38 -4.99 1.89
N ALA A 30 2.00 -4.25 2.82
CA ALA A 30 3.42 -3.92 2.76
C ALA A 30 4.32 -5.17 2.72
N ALA A 31 4.07 -6.15 3.60
CA ALA A 31 4.87 -7.37 3.67
C ALA A 31 4.72 -8.23 2.41
N GLU A 32 3.49 -8.40 1.90
CA GLU A 32 3.26 -9.17 0.67
C GLU A 32 3.85 -8.46 -0.56
N ALA A 33 3.70 -7.14 -0.66
CA ALA A 33 4.32 -6.35 -1.72
C ALA A 33 5.85 -6.46 -1.69
N GLN A 34 6.47 -6.38 -0.50
CA GLN A 34 7.92 -6.56 -0.35
C GLN A 34 8.38 -7.94 -0.83
N GLN A 35 7.66 -9.00 -0.46
CA GLN A 35 7.98 -10.36 -0.90
C GLN A 35 7.92 -10.50 -2.42
N ARG A 36 6.88 -9.94 -3.06
CA ARG A 36 6.69 -10.03 -4.52
C ARG A 36 7.65 -9.17 -5.31
N VAL A 37 8.01 -8.01 -4.78
CA VAL A 37 9.01 -7.12 -5.36
C VAL A 37 10.41 -7.74 -5.25
N ALA A 38 10.68 -8.49 -4.19
CA ALA A 38 11.94 -9.22 -3.98
C ALA A 38 13.18 -8.31 -4.14
N GLY A 39 13.08 -7.06 -3.65
CA GLY A 39 14.17 -6.08 -3.70
C GLY A 39 14.41 -5.40 -5.05
N ARG A 40 13.62 -5.70 -6.09
CA ARG A 40 13.80 -5.11 -7.43
C ARG A 40 13.55 -3.60 -7.46
N VAL A 41 12.58 -3.13 -6.68
CA VAL A 41 12.19 -1.72 -6.58
C VAL A 41 11.87 -1.38 -5.13
N PRO A 42 11.98 -0.11 -4.70
CA PRO A 42 11.52 0.28 -3.38
C PRO A 42 10.01 0.07 -3.21
N VAL A 43 9.58 -0.30 -2.00
CA VAL A 43 8.18 -0.40 -1.61
C VAL A 43 7.88 0.65 -0.54
N THR A 44 6.99 1.59 -0.86
CA THR A 44 6.49 2.57 0.10
C THR A 44 5.10 2.17 0.56
N ALA A 45 4.96 1.95 1.86
CA ALA A 45 3.68 1.66 2.49
C ALA A 45 3.05 2.95 3.03
N VAL A 46 1.84 3.27 2.56
CA VAL A 46 1.06 4.41 3.00
C VAL A 46 0.02 3.94 4.01
N MET A 47 -0.04 4.62 5.15
CA MET A 47 -0.99 4.30 6.21
C MET A 47 -2.39 4.79 5.83
N VAL A 48 -3.40 3.99 6.15
CA VAL A 48 -4.79 4.42 6.07
C VAL A 48 -5.07 5.35 7.26
N GLY A 49 -5.75 6.46 7.00
CA GLY A 49 -6.02 7.54 7.93
C GLY A 49 -6.88 7.13 9.13
N ALA A 50 -6.99 8.05 10.09
CA ALA A 50 -7.60 7.82 11.40
C ALA A 50 -9.05 7.31 11.34
N GLY A 51 -9.80 7.62 10.27
CA GLY A 51 -11.16 7.12 10.06
C GLY A 51 -11.23 5.60 10.02
N PHE A 52 -10.30 4.93 9.33
CA PHE A 52 -10.24 3.48 9.27
C PHE A 52 -9.83 2.86 10.61
N VAL A 53 -8.87 3.47 11.31
CA VAL A 53 -8.47 3.02 12.65
C VAL A 53 -9.62 3.17 13.66
N GLY A 54 -10.37 4.26 13.57
CA GLY A 54 -11.59 4.49 14.35
C GLY A 54 -12.62 3.39 14.12
N LEU A 55 -12.84 3.01 12.86
CA LEU A 55 -13.73 1.92 12.47
C LEU A 55 -13.27 0.57 13.05
N VAL A 56 -11.98 0.25 12.93
CA VAL A 56 -11.40 -0.97 13.50
C VAL A 56 -11.60 -1.01 15.02
N ARG A 57 -11.50 0.14 15.71
CA ARG A 57 -11.75 0.26 17.15
C ARG A 57 -13.24 0.14 17.51
N GLU A 58 -14.13 0.76 16.75
CA GLU A 58 -15.59 0.66 16.93
C GLU A 58 -16.06 -0.78 16.72
N VAL A 59 -15.51 -1.43 15.69
CA VAL A 59 -15.62 -2.87 15.54
C VAL A 59 -15.10 -3.45 16.85
N ALA A 60 -13.81 -3.36 17.18
CA ALA A 60 -13.16 -3.98 18.35
C ALA A 60 -13.93 -3.88 19.69
N SER A 61 -14.71 -2.82 19.92
CA SER A 61 -15.51 -2.62 21.15
C SER A 61 -16.86 -3.36 21.19
N LEU A 62 -17.35 -3.91 20.07
CA LEU A 62 -18.58 -4.73 20.07
C LEU A 62 -18.50 -5.93 21.04
N PRO A 63 -19.64 -6.36 21.63
CA PRO A 63 -19.70 -7.57 22.44
C PRO A 63 -19.27 -8.83 21.68
N THR A 64 -18.73 -9.82 22.40
CA THR A 64 -18.52 -11.16 21.86
C THR A 64 -19.84 -11.78 21.40
N GLY A 65 -19.85 -12.41 20.24
CA GLY A 65 -21.03 -12.94 19.58
C GLY A 65 -21.73 -11.96 18.64
N SER A 66 -21.33 -10.68 18.63
CA SER A 66 -21.88 -9.71 17.68
C SER A 66 -21.57 -10.06 16.23
N THR A 67 -22.46 -9.64 15.34
CA THR A 67 -22.32 -9.83 13.89
C THR A 67 -22.03 -8.50 13.20
N VAL A 68 -20.96 -8.47 12.42
CA VAL A 68 -20.57 -7.35 11.56
C VAL A 68 -20.91 -7.70 10.11
N GLY A 69 -21.78 -6.89 9.51
CA GLY A 69 -22.07 -6.92 8.09
C GLY A 69 -21.01 -6.12 7.32
N LEU A 70 -20.48 -6.68 6.24
CA LEU A 70 -19.58 -6.01 5.31
C LEU A 70 -20.26 -5.88 3.95
N VAL A 71 -20.61 -4.66 3.56
CA VAL A 71 -21.25 -4.40 2.27
C VAL A 71 -20.29 -3.63 1.38
N CYS A 72 -19.87 -4.27 0.30
CA CYS A 72 -18.84 -3.73 -0.58
C CYS A 72 -19.32 -3.77 -2.04
N ALA A 73 -18.78 -2.90 -2.90
CA ALA A 73 -19.17 -2.90 -4.32
C ALA A 73 -18.79 -4.22 -5.05
N THR A 74 -17.80 -4.95 -4.53
CA THR A 74 -17.33 -6.23 -5.08
C THR A 74 -17.11 -7.26 -3.96
N PRO A 75 -17.22 -8.58 -4.25
CA PRO A 75 -16.91 -9.63 -3.28
C PRO A 75 -15.49 -9.50 -2.72
N ARG A 76 -14.50 -9.32 -3.60
CA ARG A 76 -13.09 -9.17 -3.23
C ARG A 76 -12.85 -8.00 -2.27
N GLY A 77 -13.57 -6.90 -2.45
CA GLY A 77 -13.49 -5.76 -1.53
C GLY A 77 -14.00 -6.09 -0.13
N ALA A 78 -15.05 -6.90 -0.01
CA ALA A 78 -15.56 -7.36 1.28
C ALA A 78 -14.58 -8.33 1.95
N ASP A 79 -13.98 -9.25 1.19
CA ASP A 79 -12.99 -10.21 1.69
C ASP A 79 -11.75 -9.51 2.25
N ASN A 80 -11.23 -8.49 1.55
CA ASN A 80 -10.08 -7.71 2.01
C ASN A 80 -10.34 -7.02 3.36
N ILE A 81 -11.53 -6.45 3.53
CA ILE A 81 -11.93 -5.83 4.80
C ILE A 81 -12.11 -6.88 5.88
N ALA A 82 -12.76 -8.00 5.56
CA ALA A 82 -12.94 -9.10 6.50
C ALA A 82 -11.59 -9.58 7.04
N GLU A 83 -10.61 -9.74 6.16
CA GLU A 83 -9.27 -10.13 6.53
C GLU A 83 -8.56 -9.09 7.39
N THR A 84 -8.65 -7.81 7.01
CA THR A 84 -8.09 -6.72 7.81
C THR A 84 -8.66 -6.70 9.24
N LEU A 85 -9.97 -6.92 9.38
CA LEU A 85 -10.62 -7.00 10.70
C LEU A 85 -10.17 -8.23 11.49
N ARG A 86 -9.95 -9.39 10.84
CA ARG A 86 -9.41 -10.58 11.49
C ARG A 86 -7.98 -10.36 12.00
N LEU A 87 -7.11 -9.82 11.13
CA LEU A 87 -5.71 -9.52 11.45
C LEU A 87 -5.57 -8.45 12.55
N SER A 88 -6.57 -7.58 12.73
CA SER A 88 -6.62 -6.61 13.83
C SER A 88 -6.80 -7.23 15.23
N GLY A 89 -6.85 -8.57 15.33
CA GLY A 89 -6.78 -9.31 16.58
C GLY A 89 -8.14 -9.72 17.14
N ARG A 90 -9.17 -9.81 16.30
CA ARG A 90 -10.54 -10.02 16.77
C ARG A 90 -11.06 -11.43 16.53
N THR A 91 -11.28 -12.16 17.62
CA THR A 91 -11.72 -13.57 17.61
C THR A 91 -13.19 -13.77 18.00
N GLY A 92 -13.90 -12.69 18.38
CA GLY A 92 -15.22 -12.77 19.01
C GLY A 92 -16.41 -12.31 18.18
N VAL A 93 -16.23 -11.83 16.94
CA VAL A 93 -17.34 -11.36 16.09
C VAL A 93 -17.50 -12.20 14.84
N LYS A 94 -18.76 -12.42 14.45
CA LYS A 94 -19.12 -13.06 13.18
C LYS A 94 -19.05 -12.00 12.08
N ILE A 95 -18.48 -12.36 10.93
CA ILE A 95 -18.46 -11.49 9.74
C ILE A 95 -19.39 -12.09 8.69
N VAL A 96 -20.30 -11.27 8.15
CA VAL A 96 -21.16 -11.63 7.02
C VAL A 96 -20.93 -10.60 5.91
N SER A 97 -20.62 -11.06 4.71
CA SER A 97 -20.30 -10.19 3.57
C SER A 97 -21.40 -10.21 2.52
N ALA A 98 -21.60 -9.08 1.85
CA ALA A 98 -22.56 -8.92 0.77
C ALA A 98 -22.07 -7.88 -0.26
N HIS A 99 -22.61 -7.95 -1.47
CA HIS A 99 -22.34 -7.02 -2.57
C HIS A 99 -23.63 -6.78 -3.39
N PRO A 100 -23.66 -5.79 -4.32
CA PRO A 100 -24.89 -5.45 -5.05
C PRO A 100 -25.56 -6.58 -5.84
N GLY A 101 -24.86 -7.68 -6.10
CA GLY A 101 -25.35 -8.83 -6.86
C GLY A 101 -25.73 -10.04 -6.00
N SER A 102 -25.73 -9.90 -4.67
CA SER A 102 -25.99 -10.99 -3.73
C SER A 102 -27.20 -10.65 -2.85
N ASP A 103 -28.41 -10.78 -3.40
CA ASP A 103 -29.64 -10.37 -2.72
C ASP A 103 -29.88 -11.11 -1.40
N GLU A 104 -29.72 -12.45 -1.41
CA GLU A 104 -29.85 -13.27 -0.20
C GLU A 104 -28.85 -12.86 0.89
N ASP A 105 -27.62 -12.48 0.49
CA ASP A 105 -26.60 -12.02 1.43
C ASP A 105 -26.92 -10.63 1.98
N LEU A 106 -27.48 -9.72 1.16
CA LEU A 106 -27.91 -8.40 1.61
C LEU A 106 -29.05 -8.53 2.64
N GLU A 107 -30.03 -9.40 2.38
CA GLU A 107 -31.11 -9.72 3.33
C GLU A 107 -30.57 -10.33 4.61
N ARG A 108 -29.60 -11.25 4.49
CA ARG A 108 -28.93 -11.85 5.63
C ARG A 108 -28.20 -10.81 6.48
N VAL A 109 -27.49 -9.87 5.85
CA VAL A 109 -26.81 -8.77 6.54
C VAL A 109 -27.83 -7.89 7.28
N ASP A 110 -28.94 -7.50 6.65
CA ASP A 110 -29.92 -6.63 7.31
C ASP A 110 -30.54 -7.28 8.56
N ARG A 111 -30.84 -8.57 8.45
CA ARG A 111 -31.41 -9.38 9.53
C ARG A 111 -30.42 -9.60 10.67
N GLU A 112 -29.19 -10.00 10.37
CA GLU A 112 -28.25 -10.55 11.36
C GLU A 112 -27.26 -9.52 11.91
N ALA A 113 -26.90 -8.48 11.16
CA ALA A 113 -25.80 -7.59 11.56
C ALA A 113 -26.19 -6.61 12.68
N ASP A 114 -25.37 -6.53 13.71
CA ASP A 114 -25.46 -5.50 14.76
C ASP A 114 -24.86 -4.18 14.28
N LEU A 115 -23.80 -4.26 13.47
CA LEU A 115 -23.11 -3.15 12.82
C LEU A 115 -22.91 -3.49 11.34
N ILE A 116 -23.23 -2.56 10.45
CA ILE A 116 -23.02 -2.71 9.01
C ILE A 116 -21.95 -1.72 8.60
N LEU A 117 -20.81 -2.25 8.20
CA LEU A 117 -19.79 -1.47 7.52
C LEU A 117 -20.17 -1.44 6.04
N MET A 118 -20.16 -0.25 5.43
CA MET A 118 -20.44 -0.09 4.01
C MET A 118 -19.36 0.73 3.32
N SER A 119 -18.90 0.26 2.15
CA SER A 119 -17.95 1.01 1.33
C SER A 119 -18.60 2.26 0.75
N ARG A 120 -17.81 3.31 0.51
CA ARG A 120 -18.26 4.52 -0.19
C ARG A 120 -18.95 4.19 -1.52
N GLU A 121 -18.42 3.24 -2.28
CA GLU A 121 -18.98 2.81 -3.57
C GLU A 121 -20.33 2.11 -3.42
N ALA A 122 -20.52 1.34 -2.35
CA ALA A 122 -21.81 0.71 -2.04
C ALA A 122 -22.86 1.78 -1.65
N LEU A 123 -22.46 2.80 -0.88
CA LEU A 123 -23.31 3.96 -0.55
C LEU A 123 -23.65 4.79 -1.79
N ALA A 124 -22.68 5.03 -2.69
CA ALA A 124 -22.92 5.74 -3.94
C ALA A 124 -23.93 5.02 -4.85
N ARG A 125 -24.05 3.69 -4.71
CA ARG A 125 -25.07 2.86 -5.37
C ARG A 125 -26.40 2.79 -4.61
N LYS A 126 -26.54 3.54 -3.51
CA LYS A 126 -27.73 3.61 -2.65
C LYS A 126 -28.13 2.26 -2.05
N LEU A 127 -27.15 1.40 -1.76
CA LEU A 127 -27.45 0.10 -1.12
C LEU A 127 -27.96 0.25 0.31
N ASP A 128 -27.65 1.36 0.99
CA ASP A 128 -28.18 1.72 2.31
C ASP A 128 -29.72 1.75 2.34
N GLY A 129 -30.35 2.15 1.23
CA GLY A 129 -31.82 2.15 1.09
C GLY A 129 -32.48 0.76 1.13
N ARG A 130 -31.70 -0.33 1.08
CA ARG A 130 -32.20 -1.70 1.20
C ARG A 130 -32.27 -2.21 2.65
N PHE A 131 -31.72 -1.47 3.61
CA PHE A 131 -31.64 -1.91 5.00
C PHE A 131 -32.72 -1.24 5.85
N GLU A 132 -33.45 -2.04 6.64
CA GLU A 132 -34.57 -1.55 7.46
C GLU A 132 -34.12 -0.62 8.61
N ARG A 133 -32.88 -0.76 9.09
CA ARG A 133 -32.35 0.03 10.22
C ARG A 133 -31.04 0.73 9.85
N PRO A 134 -31.08 1.86 9.12
CA PRO A 134 -29.89 2.55 8.61
C PRO A 134 -28.98 3.10 9.72
N ALA A 135 -29.47 3.26 10.95
CA ALA A 135 -28.65 3.70 12.09
C ALA A 135 -27.47 2.76 12.42
N ARG A 136 -27.53 1.49 11.96
CA ARG A 136 -26.44 0.50 12.09
C ARG A 136 -25.36 0.66 11.02
N ILE A 137 -25.57 1.50 10.02
CA ILE A 137 -24.64 1.66 8.89
C ILE A 137 -23.51 2.63 9.29
N ARG A 138 -22.27 2.23 9.02
CA ARG A 138 -21.08 3.08 9.07
C ARG A 138 -20.42 3.04 7.70
N GLU A 139 -20.25 4.22 7.10
CA GLU A 139 -19.34 4.35 5.97
C GLU A 139 -17.92 4.04 6.45
N TRP A 140 -17.21 3.20 5.71
CA TRP A 140 -15.75 3.20 5.81
C TRP A 140 -15.17 3.94 4.61
N THR A 141 -14.21 4.80 4.90
CA THR A 141 -13.42 5.51 3.91
C THR A 141 -11.97 5.06 4.00
N TYR A 142 -11.38 4.82 2.83
CA TYR A 142 -9.93 4.75 2.71
C TYR A 142 -9.41 6.17 2.51
N GLU A 143 -9.27 6.88 3.62
CA GLU A 143 -8.43 8.08 3.63
C GLU A 143 -7.00 7.63 3.83
N PHE A 144 -6.05 8.32 3.22
CA PHE A 144 -4.63 8.11 3.54
C PHE A 144 -4.22 9.13 4.59
N ASP A 145 -3.37 8.69 5.52
CA ASP A 145 -2.77 9.62 6.46
C ASP A 145 -1.97 10.69 5.69
N PRO A 146 -2.18 11.99 5.95
CA PRO A 146 -1.46 13.05 5.25
C PRO A 146 0.06 12.93 5.33
N SER A 147 0.59 12.44 6.45
CA SER A 147 2.03 12.20 6.64
C SER A 147 2.50 11.03 5.78
N GLY A 148 1.67 10.00 5.60
CA GLY A 148 1.94 8.89 4.69
C GLY A 148 2.02 9.34 3.23
N ILE A 149 1.13 10.25 2.81
CA ILE A 149 1.18 10.85 1.47
C ILE A 149 2.41 11.74 1.29
N GLU A 150 2.73 12.54 2.30
CA GLU A 150 3.94 13.38 2.27
C GLU A 150 5.23 12.55 2.22
N LEU A 151 5.27 11.41 2.93
CA LEU A 151 6.38 10.47 2.82
C LEU A 151 6.51 9.90 1.40
N LEU A 152 5.39 9.48 0.81
CA LEU A 152 5.36 8.99 -0.57
C LEU A 152 5.87 10.06 -1.55
N ARG A 153 5.42 11.31 -1.40
CA ARG A 153 5.90 12.44 -2.22
C ARG A 153 7.42 12.61 -2.12
N ARG A 154 7.96 12.61 -0.90
CA ARG A 154 9.42 12.74 -0.69
C ARG A 154 10.21 11.58 -1.29
N GLN A 155 9.69 10.35 -1.20
CA GLN A 155 10.34 9.18 -1.82
C GLN A 155 10.37 9.31 -3.35
N ILE A 156 9.27 9.75 -3.97
CA ILE A 156 9.23 10.01 -5.41
C ILE A 156 10.26 11.08 -5.82
N GLU A 157 10.35 12.17 -5.06
CA GLU A 157 11.31 13.25 -5.32
C GLU A 157 12.76 12.77 -5.20
N GLN A 158 13.08 11.95 -4.19
CA GLN A 158 14.41 11.36 -4.02
C GLN A 158 14.80 10.50 -5.22
N ILE A 159 13.88 9.66 -5.70
CA ILE A 159 14.15 8.78 -6.84
C ILE A 159 14.33 9.60 -8.13
N GLN A 160 13.51 10.62 -8.35
CA GLN A 160 13.62 11.51 -9.51
C GLN A 160 14.95 12.28 -9.51
N SER A 161 15.37 12.82 -8.36
CA SER A 161 16.66 13.50 -8.22
C SER A 161 17.83 12.56 -8.50
N ALA A 162 17.81 11.34 -7.96
CA ALA A 162 18.87 10.35 -8.19
C ALA A 162 19.01 9.98 -9.69
N ARG A 163 17.89 9.93 -10.44
CA ARG A 163 17.93 9.70 -11.89
C ARG A 163 18.53 10.86 -12.66
N LEU A 164 18.18 12.10 -12.30
CA LEU A 164 18.75 13.29 -12.92
C LEU A 164 20.26 13.38 -12.71
N GLU A 165 20.75 12.98 -11.53
CA GLU A 165 22.18 12.90 -11.25
C GLU A 165 22.88 11.79 -12.04
N ALA A 166 22.23 10.63 -12.20
CA ALA A 166 22.75 9.51 -12.99
C ALA A 166 22.79 9.81 -14.50
N ASP A 167 21.77 10.48 -15.03
CA ASP A 167 21.66 10.85 -16.45
C ASP A 167 22.48 12.11 -16.80
N GLY A 168 22.73 12.99 -15.83
CA GLY A 168 23.57 14.19 -15.97
C GLY A 168 25.08 13.91 -15.97
N GLY A 169 25.49 12.70 -15.59
CA GLY A 169 26.88 12.23 -15.63
C GLY A 169 27.31 11.70 -17.01
N GLY A 170 27.43 12.58 -18.01
CA GLY A 170 28.08 12.27 -19.30
C GLY A 170 29.57 11.88 -19.15
N PRO A 171 30.20 11.26 -20.18
CA PRO A 171 31.38 10.40 -20.03
C PRO A 171 32.53 11.14 -19.37
N GLY A 172 33.02 10.55 -18.27
CA GLY A 172 34.18 11.03 -17.53
C GLY A 172 35.32 11.36 -18.48
N GLU A 173 35.81 12.59 -18.35
CA GLU A 173 37.06 13.08 -18.91
C GLU A 173 38.13 11.97 -18.80
N PRO A 174 38.82 11.60 -19.89
CA PRO A 174 39.80 10.51 -19.84
C PRO A 174 40.85 10.84 -18.78
N ALA A 175 40.99 9.93 -17.82
CA ALA A 175 41.96 10.05 -16.74
C ALA A 175 43.32 10.46 -17.31
N GLN A 176 43.84 11.60 -16.85
CA GLN A 176 45.19 12.02 -17.19
C GLN A 176 46.16 10.88 -16.89
N PRO A 177 47.03 10.50 -17.85
CA PRO A 177 48.01 9.46 -17.58
C PRO A 177 48.90 9.90 -16.42
N PRO A 178 49.29 8.96 -15.53
CA PRO A 178 50.11 9.28 -14.38
C PRO A 178 51.42 9.94 -14.83
N PRO A 179 51.95 10.92 -14.07
CA PRO A 179 53.21 11.56 -14.41
C PRO A 179 54.32 10.51 -14.47
N ALA A 180 55.11 10.55 -15.54
CA ALA A 180 56.24 9.66 -15.75
C ALA A 180 57.19 9.72 -14.54
N ALA A 181 57.52 8.55 -14.01
CA ALA A 181 58.47 8.41 -12.90
C ALA A 181 59.80 9.06 -13.29
N SER A 182 60.18 10.11 -12.56
CA SER A 182 61.50 10.71 -12.69
C SER A 182 62.53 9.76 -12.07
N ASP A 183 63.38 9.22 -12.94
CA ASP A 183 64.54 8.42 -12.60
C ASP A 183 65.45 9.20 -11.63
N SER A 184 65.37 8.85 -10.35
CA SER A 184 66.26 9.36 -9.30
C SER A 184 67.13 8.22 -8.79
N ARG A 185 67.97 7.70 -9.69
CA ARG A 185 69.16 6.92 -9.35
C ARG A 185 70.36 7.43 -10.15
N GLN A 186 71.10 8.35 -9.57
CA GLN A 186 72.58 8.38 -9.56
C GLN A 186 73.08 9.70 -8.97
N ALA A 187 73.72 9.63 -7.79
CA ALA A 187 74.96 10.34 -7.44
C ALA A 187 75.16 10.36 -5.91
N ALA A 188 75.59 9.24 -5.35
CA ALA A 188 76.32 9.24 -4.09
C ALA A 188 77.24 8.02 -4.05
N ILE A 189 78.44 8.17 -4.64
CA ILE A 189 79.70 7.53 -4.26
C ILE A 189 80.77 8.22 -5.13
N ALA A 190 81.53 9.15 -4.54
CA ALA A 190 82.98 9.28 -4.70
C ALA A 190 83.51 10.59 -4.09
N ARG A 191 84.55 10.45 -3.27
CA ARG A 191 85.47 11.43 -2.64
C ARG A 191 85.18 11.60 -1.14
N ARG A 192 85.82 10.78 -0.30
CA ARG A 192 87.18 10.96 0.28
C ARG A 192 87.31 12.26 1.03
#